data_AF-A0A9Q4BUX3-F1
#
_entry.id   AF-A0A9Q4BUX3-F1
#
_cell.length_a   1.000
_cell.length_b   1.000
_cell.length_c   1.000
_cell.angle_alpha   90.00
_cell.angle_beta   90.00
_cell.angle_gamma   90.00
#
_symmetry.space_group_name_H-M   'P 1'
#
loop_
_entity.id
_entity.type
_entity.pdbx_description
1 polymer ?
#
loop_
_entity_poly.entity_id
_entity_poly.type
_entity_poly.pdbx_seq_one_letter_code
_entity_poly.pdbx_strand_id
1 'polypeptide(L)'
;MKNILLILVVIAFAGLTYLNKPGATLTSEVKPDLKEKSYHNGILKNTPYPSVASYRIRTELKPEAKTLEVYEELTWINKTSYPAAEIMLHLYPNAFRNSRTEYFKGREAEFSSDCCSGIFLKSASLDDSPVELHYVHTESDNPFDSTVAKVVPG
;
A
#
# COMPACT_ATOMS: atom_id res chain seq x y z
N MET A 1 3.72 -2.63 60.82
CA MET A 1 4.63 -3.04 59.72
C MET A 1 3.93 -3.25 58.38
N LYS A 2 2.76 -3.93 58.32
CA LYS A 2 2.01 -4.19 57.07
C LYS A 2 1.65 -2.92 56.26
N ASN A 3 1.30 -1.83 56.93
CA ASN A 3 0.91 -0.58 56.26
C ASN A 3 2.11 0.17 55.65
N ILE A 4 3.31 0.02 56.24
CA ILE A 4 4.54 0.63 55.71
C ILE A 4 4.98 -0.10 54.43
N LEU A 5 4.85 -1.42 54.40
CA LEU A 5 5.14 -2.21 53.21
C LEU A 5 4.19 -1.85 52.05
N LEU A 6 2.91 -1.64 52.33
CA LEU A 6 1.94 -1.23 51.31
C LEU A 6 2.31 0.15 50.71
N ILE A 7 2.71 1.10 51.54
CA ILE A 7 3.11 2.44 51.09
C ILE A 7 4.37 2.36 50.22
N LEU A 8 5.35 1.54 50.61
CA LEU A 8 6.57 1.34 49.81
C LEU A 8 6.27 0.71 48.45
N VAL A 9 5.34 -0.23 48.38
CA VAL A 9 4.91 -0.85 47.11
C VAL A 9 4.22 0.18 46.21
N VAL A 10 3.34 1.02 46.76
CA VAL A 10 2.66 2.07 46.00
C VAL A 10 3.65 3.12 45.47
N ILE A 11 4.62 3.53 46.29
CA ILE A 11 5.66 4.48 45.87
C ILE A 11 6.56 3.87 44.79
N ALA A 12 6.97 2.61 44.95
CA ALA A 12 7.76 1.90 43.94
C ALA A 12 7.00 1.77 42.62
N PHE A 13 5.71 1.45 42.68
CA PHE A 13 4.85 1.33 41.49
C PHE A 13 4.64 2.69 40.80
N ALA A 14 4.41 3.76 41.56
CA ALA A 14 4.31 5.12 41.04
C ALA A 14 5.64 5.63 40.44
N GLY A 15 6.77 5.25 41.02
CA GLY A 15 8.10 5.53 40.47
C GLY A 15 8.35 4.80 39.15
N LEU A 16 7.96 3.53 39.07
CA LEU A 16 8.06 2.72 37.85
C LEU A 16 7.19 3.27 36.72
N THR A 17 5.96 3.72 37.01
CA THR A 17 5.10 4.36 35.99
C THR A 17 5.59 5.75 35.59
N TYR A 18 6.22 6.50 36.50
CA TYR A 18 6.84 7.78 36.17
C TYR A 18 8.07 7.62 35.25
N LEU A 19 8.87 6.57 35.46
CA LEU A 19 10.00 6.23 34.60
C LEU A 19 9.55 5.64 33.26
N ASN A 20 8.45 4.89 33.25
CA ASN A 20 7.86 4.29 32.07
C ASN A 20 6.90 5.27 31.38
N LYS A 21 7.40 6.43 30.93
CA LYS A 21 6.62 7.38 30.12
C LYS A 21 6.20 6.70 28.81
N PRO A 22 4.90 6.50 28.52
CA PRO A 22 4.44 6.09 27.20
C PRO A 22 4.53 7.30 26.29
N GLY A 23 5.70 7.51 25.71
CA GLY A 23 5.97 8.73 24.96
C GLY A 23 7.45 9.00 24.80
N ALA A 24 8.23 7.99 24.42
CA ALA A 24 9.31 8.31 23.50
C ALA A 24 8.62 8.75 22.21
N THR A 25 8.29 10.04 22.10
CA THR A 25 8.06 10.64 20.79
C THR A 25 9.36 10.39 20.06
N LEU A 26 9.35 9.41 19.16
CA LEU A 26 10.38 9.24 18.16
C LEU A 26 10.28 10.46 17.25
N THR A 27 10.77 11.60 17.72
CA THR A 27 11.24 12.65 16.82
C THR A 27 12.54 12.10 16.23
N SER A 28 12.41 11.14 15.31
CA SER A 28 13.40 11.00 14.27
C SER A 28 13.32 12.31 13.49
N GLU A 29 14.14 13.26 13.89
CA GLU A 29 14.56 14.29 12.96
C GLU A 29 15.22 13.51 11.82
N VAL A 30 14.48 13.33 10.71
CA VAL A 30 15.03 12.77 9.49
C VAL A 30 16.06 13.80 9.03
N LYS A 31 17.28 13.69 9.56
CA LYS A 31 18.44 14.28 8.94
C LYS A 31 18.69 13.39 7.74
N PRO A 32 18.36 13.80 6.50
CA PRO A 32 18.77 13.02 5.37
C PRO A 32 20.29 12.88 5.49
N ASP A 33 20.77 11.64 5.63
CA ASP A 33 22.19 11.37 5.56
C ASP A 33 22.60 11.58 4.10
N LEU A 34 22.75 12.84 3.72
CA LEU A 34 23.15 13.27 2.38
C LEU A 34 24.61 12.88 2.08
N LYS A 35 25.27 12.09 2.95
CA LYS A 35 26.57 11.49 2.68
C LYS A 35 26.49 10.25 1.80
N GLU A 36 25.30 9.87 1.33
CA GLU A 36 25.20 8.89 0.25
C GLU A 36 25.52 9.56 -1.10
N LYS A 37 26.77 9.36 -1.56
CA LYS A 37 27.20 9.66 -2.94
C LYS A 37 26.37 8.94 -4.02
N SER A 38 25.44 8.07 -3.64
CA SER A 38 24.48 7.34 -4.49
C SER A 38 23.24 8.18 -4.84
N TYR A 39 22.88 9.20 -4.04
CA TYR A 39 21.75 10.07 -4.39
C TYR A 39 22.19 11.12 -5.42
N HIS A 40 22.08 10.77 -6.69
CA HIS A 40 22.10 11.75 -7.76
C HIS A 40 20.73 12.39 -7.85
N ASN A 41 20.65 13.71 -7.64
CA ASN A 41 19.40 14.47 -7.73
C ASN A 41 18.85 14.44 -9.18
N GLY A 42 18.05 13.41 -9.48
CA GLY A 42 17.49 13.15 -10.82
C GLY A 42 16.46 14.19 -11.26
N ILE A 43 15.95 15.00 -10.33
CA ILE A 43 15.03 16.11 -10.62
C ILE A 43 15.75 17.24 -11.39
N LEU A 44 17.04 17.44 -11.14
CA LEU A 44 17.83 18.52 -11.75
C LEU A 44 18.55 18.10 -13.04
N LYS A 45 18.61 16.79 -13.33
CA LYS A 45 19.23 16.27 -14.55
C LYS A 45 18.12 15.86 -15.50
N ASN A 46 17.89 16.65 -16.55
CA ASN A 46 17.01 16.30 -17.67
C ASN A 46 17.63 15.19 -18.55
N THR A 47 18.06 14.09 -17.93
CA THR A 47 18.52 12.90 -18.65
C THR A 47 17.26 12.15 -19.04
N PRO A 48 16.96 11.99 -20.33
CA PRO A 48 15.77 11.26 -20.74
C PRO A 48 15.88 9.83 -20.25
N TYR A 49 15.10 9.47 -19.23
CA TYR A 49 14.97 8.07 -18.86
C TYR A 49 14.09 7.42 -19.93
N PRO A 50 14.53 6.32 -20.55
CA PRO A 50 13.71 5.69 -21.58
C PRO A 50 12.40 5.23 -20.92
N SER A 51 11.26 5.70 -21.40
CA SER A 51 9.96 5.35 -20.84
C SER A 51 9.78 3.83 -20.89
N VAL A 52 9.48 3.21 -19.75
CA VAL A 52 9.11 1.79 -19.65
C VAL A 52 7.59 1.66 -19.57
N ALA A 53 6.94 2.67 -19.00
CA ALA A 53 5.51 2.74 -18.86
C ALA A 53 5.04 4.19 -19.01
N SER A 54 3.90 4.39 -19.66
CA SER A 54 3.20 5.67 -19.75
C SER A 54 1.75 5.45 -19.39
N TYR A 55 1.16 6.43 -18.71
CA TYR A 55 -0.20 6.37 -18.19
C TYR A 55 -0.96 7.62 -18.64
N ARG A 56 -2.17 7.44 -19.17
CA ARG A 56 -3.14 8.51 -19.34
C ARG A 56 -4.37 8.16 -18.51
N ILE A 57 -4.58 8.90 -17.43
CA ILE A 57 -5.67 8.66 -16.50
C ILE A 57 -6.68 9.80 -16.63
N ARG A 58 -7.95 9.45 -16.86
CA ARG A 58 -9.11 10.35 -16.84
C ARG A 58 -10.01 9.93 -15.68
N THR A 59 -10.48 10.90 -14.91
CA THR A 59 -11.27 10.63 -13.71
C THR A 59 -12.48 11.53 -13.63
N GLU A 60 -13.61 10.99 -13.17
CA GLU A 60 -14.80 11.74 -12.84
C GLU A 60 -15.22 11.45 -11.39
N LEU A 61 -15.29 12.49 -10.56
CA LEU A 61 -15.78 12.38 -9.19
C LEU A 61 -17.31 12.38 -9.20
N LYS A 62 -17.91 11.42 -8.48
CA LYS A 62 -19.35 11.35 -8.20
C LYS A 62 -19.57 11.55 -6.69
N PRO A 63 -19.72 12.80 -6.20
CA PRO A 63 -19.73 13.10 -4.77
C PRO A 63 -20.85 12.41 -4.00
N GLU A 64 -22.04 12.31 -4.60
CA GLU A 64 -23.23 11.73 -3.99
C GLU A 64 -23.05 10.23 -3.74
N ALA A 65 -22.39 9.55 -4.68
CA ALA A 65 -22.05 8.13 -4.59
C ALA A 65 -20.75 7.88 -3.81
N LYS A 66 -19.95 8.93 -3.52
CA LYS A 66 -18.59 8.83 -2.96
C LYS A 66 -17.67 7.92 -3.78
N THR A 67 -17.81 7.93 -5.10
CA THR A 67 -17.02 7.11 -6.03
C THR A 67 -16.24 7.96 -7.01
N LEU A 68 -15.11 7.42 -7.48
CA LEU A 68 -14.35 7.97 -8.60
C LEU A 68 -14.50 6.99 -9.78
N GLU A 69 -15.04 7.47 -10.90
CA GLU A 69 -14.99 6.70 -12.15
C GLU A 69 -13.67 7.01 -12.85
N VAL A 70 -12.94 5.97 -13.24
CA VAL A 70 -11.59 6.09 -13.78
C VAL A 70 -11.51 5.36 -15.12
N TYR A 71 -10.88 6.01 -16.09
CA TYR A 71 -10.46 5.42 -17.34
C TYR A 71 -8.94 5.61 -17.48
N GLU A 72 -8.22 4.51 -17.70
CA GLU A 72 -6.76 4.50 -17.76
C GLU A 72 -6.28 3.84 -19.06
N GLU A 73 -5.41 4.54 -19.79
CA GLU A 73 -4.63 3.98 -20.90
C GLU A 73 -3.19 3.77 -20.41
N LEU A 74 -2.75 2.51 -20.36
CA LEU A 74 -1.40 2.11 -19.99
C LEU A 74 -0.63 1.65 -21.24
N THR A 75 0.48 2.29 -21.54
CA THR A 75 1.47 1.79 -22.51
C THR A 75 2.66 1.25 -21.75
N TRP A 76 2.98 -0.03 -21.93
CA TRP A 76 4.15 -0.66 -21.32
C TRP A 76 5.08 -1.23 -22.39
N ILE A 77 6.39 -1.09 -22.18
CA ILE A 77 7.44 -1.57 -23.09
C ILE A 77 8.29 -2.61 -22.36
N ASN A 78 8.25 -3.86 -22.83
CA ASN A 78 9.17 -4.89 -22.40
C ASN A 78 10.58 -4.60 -22.95
N LYS A 79 11.53 -4.29 -22.06
CA LYS A 79 12.93 -4.01 -22.43
C LYS A 79 13.85 -5.21 -22.29
N THR A 80 13.31 -6.36 -21.92
CA THR A 80 14.10 -7.60 -21.80
C THR A 80 14.22 -8.27 -23.16
N SER A 81 15.19 -9.18 -23.31
CA SER A 81 15.34 -10.01 -24.51
C SER A 81 14.33 -11.16 -24.60
N TYR A 82 13.43 -11.29 -23.62
CA TYR A 82 12.48 -12.39 -23.53
C TYR A 82 11.05 -11.84 -23.61
N PRO A 83 10.13 -12.53 -24.30
CA PRO A 83 8.73 -12.14 -24.28
C PRO A 83 8.17 -12.23 -22.85
N ALA A 84 7.28 -11.32 -22.50
CA ALA A 84 6.57 -11.38 -21.23
C ALA A 84 5.34 -12.25 -21.41
N ALA A 85 5.26 -13.34 -20.63
CA ALA A 85 4.12 -14.25 -20.67
C ALA A 85 2.87 -13.67 -19.99
N GLU A 86 3.06 -12.74 -19.06
CA GLU A 86 1.99 -12.10 -18.31
C GLU A 86 2.39 -10.69 -17.87
N ILE A 87 1.40 -9.83 -17.67
CA ILE A 87 1.53 -8.49 -17.11
C ILE A 87 0.88 -8.51 -15.73
N MET A 88 1.65 -8.18 -14.69
CA MET A 88 1.16 -8.03 -13.32
C MET A 88 0.77 -6.59 -13.04
N LEU A 89 -0.43 -6.38 -12.53
CA LEU A 89 -0.99 -5.10 -12.14
C LEU A 89 -1.18 -5.06 -10.63
N HIS A 90 -0.59 -4.06 -9.98
CA HIS A 90 -0.75 -3.82 -8.55
C HIS A 90 -1.96 -2.92 -8.31
N LEU A 91 -2.93 -3.44 -7.58
CA LEU A 91 -4.17 -2.78 -7.20
C LEU A 91 -4.19 -2.54 -5.68
N TYR A 92 -3.13 -1.91 -5.14
CA TYR A 92 -2.93 -1.76 -3.70
C TYR A 92 -4.11 -1.20 -2.89
N PRO A 93 -4.94 -0.28 -3.40
CA PRO A 93 -6.13 0.17 -2.67
C PRO A 93 -7.05 -0.99 -2.27
N ASN A 94 -6.98 -2.13 -2.97
CA ASN A 94 -7.77 -3.31 -2.67
C ASN A 94 -7.38 -4.01 -1.36
N ALA A 95 -6.23 -3.70 -0.79
CA ALA A 95 -5.85 -4.12 0.55
C ALA A 95 -6.84 -3.62 1.61
N PHE A 96 -7.54 -2.52 1.32
CA PHE A 96 -8.49 -1.88 2.22
C PHE A 96 -9.96 -2.28 1.97
N ARG A 97 -10.22 -3.19 1.02
CA ARG A 97 -11.60 -3.51 0.61
C ARG A 97 -12.43 -4.21 1.67
N ASN A 98 -11.80 -4.95 2.58
CA ASN A 98 -12.47 -5.70 3.62
C ASN A 98 -11.48 -6.10 4.72
N SER A 99 -11.98 -6.53 5.89
CA SER A 99 -11.16 -6.93 7.05
C SER A 99 -10.42 -8.26 6.88
N ARG A 100 -10.67 -8.99 5.79
CA ARG A 100 -10.10 -10.33 5.54
C ARG A 100 -8.97 -10.34 4.51
N THR A 101 -8.57 -9.18 4.00
CA THR A 101 -7.36 -9.08 3.14
C THR A 101 -6.12 -9.51 3.92
N GLU A 102 -5.06 -9.92 3.24
CA GLU A 102 -3.79 -10.26 3.89
C GLU A 102 -3.20 -9.05 4.63
N TYR A 103 -3.50 -7.84 4.17
CA TYR A 103 -3.11 -6.62 4.87
C TYR A 103 -3.69 -6.54 6.29
N PHE A 104 -4.98 -6.87 6.48
CA PHE A 104 -5.63 -6.79 7.78
C PHE A 104 -5.48 -8.05 8.63
N LYS A 105 -5.12 -9.18 8.02
CA LYS A 105 -4.88 -10.43 8.74
C LYS A 105 -3.81 -10.25 9.81
N GLY A 106 -4.16 -10.58 11.06
CA GLY A 106 -3.26 -10.43 12.21
C GLY A 106 -3.07 -8.99 12.70
N ARG A 107 -3.76 -8.01 12.13
CA ARG A 107 -3.83 -6.65 12.66
C ARG A 107 -5.12 -6.49 13.44
N GLU A 108 -5.01 -6.20 14.74
CA GLU A 108 -6.15 -5.79 15.59
C GLU A 108 -6.62 -4.36 15.27
N ALA A 109 -6.44 -3.90 14.03
CA ALA A 109 -6.98 -2.61 13.63
C ALA A 109 -8.50 -2.71 13.72
N GLU A 110 -9.13 -1.75 14.40
CA GLU A 110 -10.59 -1.59 14.38
C GLU A 110 -11.00 -1.34 12.93
N PHE A 111 -11.33 -2.41 12.22
CA PHE A 111 -11.88 -2.33 10.88
C PHE A 111 -13.30 -1.77 11.02
N SER A 112 -13.41 -0.45 10.89
CA SER A 112 -14.71 0.21 10.85
C SER A 112 -15.47 -0.22 9.59
N SER A 113 -16.78 -0.41 9.71
CA SER A 113 -17.67 -0.75 8.59
C SER A 113 -17.66 0.31 7.48
N ASP A 114 -17.18 1.52 7.78
CA ASP A 114 -17.13 2.65 6.86
C ASP A 114 -15.87 2.64 5.97
N CYS A 115 -14.97 1.65 6.15
CA CYS A 115 -13.62 1.64 5.58
C CYS A 115 -13.45 0.93 4.24
N CYS A 116 -14.50 0.31 3.68
CA CYS A 116 -14.35 -0.55 2.50
C CYS A 116 -14.18 0.30 1.22
N SER A 117 -12.94 0.70 0.95
CA SER A 117 -12.55 1.38 -0.30
C SER A 117 -11.69 0.44 -1.16
N GLY A 118 -11.76 0.61 -2.47
CA GLY A 118 -10.97 -0.16 -3.40
C GLY A 118 -11.28 0.17 -4.86
N ILE A 119 -10.55 -0.48 -5.74
CA ILE A 119 -10.70 -0.40 -7.19
C ILE A 119 -11.60 -1.54 -7.64
N PHE A 120 -12.72 -1.18 -8.26
CA PHE A 120 -13.61 -2.10 -8.96
C PHE A 120 -13.32 -2.00 -10.45
N LEU A 121 -12.65 -3.02 -11.00
CA LEU A 121 -12.33 -3.04 -12.42
C LEU A 121 -13.58 -3.46 -13.21
N LYS A 122 -14.11 -2.56 -14.03
CA LYS A 122 -15.30 -2.83 -14.87
C LYS A 122 -14.95 -3.63 -16.13
N SER A 123 -13.83 -3.32 -16.76
CA SER A 123 -13.35 -3.95 -18.00
C SER A 123 -11.88 -3.63 -18.23
N ALA A 124 -11.21 -4.45 -19.05
CA ALA A 124 -9.88 -4.17 -19.57
C ALA A 124 -9.78 -4.63 -21.03
N SER A 125 -8.85 -4.02 -21.76
CA SER A 125 -8.49 -4.43 -23.12
C SER A 125 -6.98 -4.33 -23.30
N LEU A 126 -6.44 -5.19 -24.15
CA LEU A 126 -5.07 -5.15 -24.64
C LEU A 126 -5.13 -4.99 -26.15
N ASP A 127 -4.55 -3.92 -26.68
CA ASP A 127 -4.58 -3.59 -28.12
C ASP A 127 -6.01 -3.69 -28.69
N ASP A 128 -6.96 -3.04 -28.01
CA ASP A 128 -8.41 -3.01 -28.31
C ASP A 128 -9.15 -4.34 -28.19
N SER A 129 -8.45 -5.43 -27.86
CA SER A 129 -9.04 -6.75 -27.62
C SER A 129 -9.43 -6.90 -26.15
N PRO A 130 -10.68 -7.25 -25.81
CA PRO A 130 -11.07 -7.48 -24.42
C PRO A 130 -10.21 -8.56 -23.77
N VAL A 131 -9.80 -8.32 -22.53
CA VAL A 131 -9.02 -9.28 -21.73
C VAL A 131 -9.65 -9.46 -20.36
N GLU A 132 -9.49 -10.66 -19.80
CA GLU A 132 -9.88 -10.94 -18.42
C GLU A 132 -8.68 -10.69 -17.49
N LEU A 133 -8.95 -10.07 -16.33
CA LEU A 133 -7.97 -9.95 -15.25
C LEU A 133 -8.19 -11.07 -14.26
N HIS A 134 -7.13 -11.79 -13.94
CA HIS A 134 -7.16 -12.84 -12.92
C HIS A 134 -6.45 -12.35 -11.67
N TYR A 135 -7.14 -12.32 -10.53
CA TYR A 135 -6.49 -12.02 -9.26
C TYR A 135 -5.47 -13.10 -8.90
N VAL A 136 -4.30 -12.67 -8.44
CA VAL A 136 -3.18 -13.54 -8.07
C VAL A 136 -2.94 -13.40 -6.58
N HIS A 137 -2.77 -14.54 -5.91
CA HIS A 137 -2.43 -14.59 -4.50
C HIS A 137 -1.07 -15.30 -4.36
N THR A 138 -0.03 -14.55 -3.97
CA THR A 138 1.35 -15.06 -4.01
C THR A 138 1.70 -15.94 -2.81
N GLU A 139 1.19 -15.61 -1.62
CA GLU A 139 1.57 -16.25 -0.36
C GLU A 139 0.48 -17.14 0.25
N SER A 140 -0.79 -16.90 -0.09
CA SER A 140 -1.92 -17.61 0.49
C SER A 140 -3.07 -17.65 -0.49
N ASP A 141 -3.87 -18.72 -0.52
CA ASP A 141 -5.07 -18.81 -1.34
C ASP A 141 -6.24 -18.03 -0.72
N ASN A 142 -6.01 -16.75 -0.39
CA ASN A 142 -7.00 -15.90 0.26
C ASN A 142 -7.91 -15.23 -0.77
N PRO A 143 -9.16 -15.71 -0.95
CA PRO A 143 -10.07 -15.18 -1.97
C PRO A 143 -10.58 -13.77 -1.66
N PHE A 144 -10.27 -13.24 -0.48
CA PHE A 144 -10.65 -11.89 -0.08
C PHE A 144 -9.56 -10.85 -0.39
N ASP A 145 -8.36 -11.29 -0.79
CA ASP A 145 -7.29 -10.43 -1.27
C ASP A 145 -7.32 -10.31 -2.79
N SER A 146 -7.03 -9.12 -3.29
CA SER A 146 -7.18 -8.78 -4.71
C SER A 146 -6.34 -7.55 -5.04
N THR A 147 -5.19 -7.47 -4.35
CA THR A 147 -4.17 -6.44 -4.47
C THR A 147 -3.28 -6.63 -5.69
N VAL A 148 -3.31 -7.79 -6.32
CA VAL A 148 -2.56 -8.08 -7.56
C VAL A 148 -3.48 -8.80 -8.53
N ALA A 149 -3.43 -8.39 -9.80
CA ALA A 149 -4.09 -9.08 -10.90
C ALA A 149 -3.10 -9.30 -12.05
N LYS A 150 -3.31 -10.36 -12.82
CA LYS A 150 -2.55 -10.63 -14.04
C LYS A 150 -3.42 -10.55 -15.29
N VAL A 151 -2.78 -10.15 -16.38
CA VAL A 151 -3.30 -10.22 -17.75
C VAL A 151 -2.32 -11.05 -18.57
N VAL A 152 -2.83 -11.96 -19.40
CA VAL A 152 -2.02 -12.73 -20.35
C VAL A 152 -2.13 -12.03 -21.70
N PRO A 153 -1.02 -11.54 -22.29
CA PRO A 153 -1.01 -11.10 -23.68
C PRO A 153 -1.38 -12.28 -24.58
N GLY A 154 -2.41 -12.09 -25.42
CA GLY A 154 -2.89 -13.09 -26.38
C GLY A 154 -1.91 -13.38 -27.51
#